data_AF-A0A8W8LFF2-F1
#
_entry.id   AF-A0A8W8LFF2-F1
#
_cell.length_a   1.000
_cell.length_b   1.000
_cell.length_c   1.000
_cell.angle_alpha   90.00
_cell.angle_beta   90.00
_cell.angle_gamma   90.00
#
_symmetry.space_group_name_H-M   'P 1'
#
loop_
_entity.id
_entity.type
_entity.pdbx_description
1 polymer ?
#
loop_
_entity_poly.entity_id
_entity_poly.type
_entity_poly.pdbx_seq_one_letter_code
_entity_poly.pdbx_strand_id
1 'polypeptide(L)'
;MVKDNFVQTFLESRLTTLHNASAPSVTNYKQKIIAFIVATVLISLLPILHIGVFYAKIWVPQKGYIDKRTCSNTCFDTIFRGSYENPGATPYKHVYFNATWQTSRIWIFTVVFILLAYESIKYLIPLMRRRKLRTSMFCLYLVNLYPHYYSWWSYFSYYNEDFYNYFKHHFMFTVTEIIATCIVLNLCNRKNEVVSWKVLAIVSINLMHILVSGLDQFVSHVLQGKGTNFQSARDIGLMIPDSLHVIIPIWQLFMSAKNREVRLNELCNREEIIMCIVFISIFTLIGRIM
;
A
#
# COMPACT_ATOMS: atom_id res chain seq x y z
N MET A 1 -38.14 4.40 -54.99
CA MET A 1 -37.59 5.25 -53.93
C MET A 1 -37.79 4.56 -52.59
N VAL A 2 -36.66 4.20 -51.96
CA VAL A 2 -36.43 3.89 -50.54
C VAL A 2 -37.40 2.93 -49.86
N LYS A 3 -37.08 1.63 -49.91
CA LYS A 3 -37.62 0.64 -48.97
C LYS A 3 -36.55 -0.29 -48.43
N ASP A 4 -35.34 0.22 -48.29
CA ASP A 4 -34.27 -0.42 -47.54
C ASP A 4 -33.99 0.40 -46.29
N ASN A 5 -33.82 -0.33 -45.19
CA ASN A 5 -33.22 0.09 -43.93
C ASN A 5 -34.08 0.64 -42.80
N PHE A 6 -35.41 0.73 -42.84
CA PHE A 6 -36.13 1.11 -41.60
C PHE A 6 -35.88 0.10 -40.46
N VAL A 7 -35.98 -1.19 -40.76
CA VAL A 7 -35.74 -2.26 -39.77
C VAL A 7 -34.27 -2.33 -39.38
N GLN A 8 -33.35 -2.16 -40.35
CA GLN A 8 -31.92 -2.18 -40.08
C GLN A 8 -31.48 -0.97 -39.25
N THR A 9 -31.90 0.25 -39.59
CA THR A 9 -31.61 1.47 -38.84
C THR A 9 -32.27 1.46 -37.47
N PHE A 10 -33.47 0.87 -37.33
CA PHE A 10 -34.12 0.68 -36.03
C PHE A 10 -33.36 -0.33 -35.16
N LEU A 11 -32.93 -1.47 -35.73
CA LEU A 11 -32.12 -2.46 -35.02
C LEU A 11 -30.74 -1.93 -34.65
N GLU A 12 -30.06 -1.24 -35.56
CA GLU A 12 -28.77 -0.59 -35.31
C GLU A 12 -28.92 0.50 -34.24
N SER A 13 -29.97 1.33 -34.29
CA SER A 13 -30.24 2.34 -33.27
C SER A 13 -30.49 1.71 -31.90
N ARG A 14 -31.28 0.63 -31.83
CA ARG A 14 -31.57 -0.11 -30.59
C ARG A 14 -30.35 -0.86 -30.05
N LEU A 15 -29.55 -1.48 -30.93
CA LEU A 15 -28.30 -2.13 -30.57
C LEU A 15 -27.25 -1.12 -30.12
N THR A 16 -27.20 0.08 -30.72
CA THR A 16 -26.29 1.15 -30.33
C THR A 16 -26.73 1.80 -29.02
N THR A 17 -28.03 1.98 -28.77
CA THR A 17 -28.54 2.46 -27.46
C THR A 17 -28.37 1.39 -26.38
N LEU A 18 -28.57 0.10 -26.68
CA LEU A 18 -28.23 -0.98 -25.76
C LEU A 18 -26.72 -1.08 -25.54
N HIS A 19 -25.90 -0.93 -26.58
CA HIS A 19 -24.44 -0.89 -26.47
C HIS A 19 -23.97 0.31 -25.65
N ASN A 20 -24.60 1.48 -25.78
CA ASN A 20 -24.25 2.68 -25.00
C ASN A 20 -24.83 2.68 -23.58
N ALA A 21 -25.96 1.99 -23.35
CA ALA A 21 -26.53 1.77 -22.01
C ALA A 21 -25.87 0.59 -21.28
N SER A 22 -25.27 -0.35 -22.01
CA SER A 22 -24.47 -1.47 -21.48
C SER A 22 -22.97 -1.20 -21.50
N ALA A 23 -22.49 -0.24 -22.31
CA ALA A 23 -21.17 0.36 -22.22
C ALA A 23 -21.15 1.08 -20.88
N PRO A 24 -20.48 0.50 -19.90
CA PRO A 24 -20.75 0.87 -18.54
C PRO A 24 -20.20 2.29 -18.31
N SER A 25 -20.73 2.98 -17.30
CA SER A 25 -20.05 4.09 -16.63
C SER A 25 -18.75 3.62 -15.93
N VAL A 26 -18.02 2.71 -16.56
CA VAL A 26 -16.66 2.29 -16.25
C VAL A 26 -15.79 3.29 -16.99
N THR A 27 -15.41 4.34 -16.27
CA THR A 27 -14.14 5.02 -16.50
C THR A 27 -13.10 3.96 -16.84
N ASN A 28 -12.54 4.00 -18.05
CA ASN A 28 -11.55 3.04 -18.53
C ASN A 28 -10.44 2.92 -17.46
N TYR A 29 -9.97 1.72 -17.14
CA TYR A 29 -8.91 1.54 -16.13
C TYR A 29 -7.70 2.45 -16.38
N LYS A 30 -7.41 2.71 -17.67
CA LYS A 30 -6.42 3.70 -18.12
C LYS A 30 -6.71 5.10 -17.58
N GLN A 31 -7.96 5.56 -17.64
CA GLN A 31 -8.36 6.87 -17.11
C GLN A 31 -8.19 6.95 -15.59
N LYS A 32 -8.46 5.86 -14.85
CA LYS A 32 -8.23 5.83 -13.41
C LYS A 32 -6.74 5.90 -13.06
N ILE A 33 -5.91 5.15 -13.78
CA ILE A 33 -4.44 5.18 -13.62
C ILE A 33 -3.92 6.58 -13.96
N ILE A 34 -4.35 7.16 -15.07
CA ILE A 34 -3.96 8.52 -15.47
C ILE A 34 -4.38 9.52 -14.39
N ALA A 35 -5.62 9.47 -13.90
CA ALA A 35 -6.10 10.36 -12.85
C ALA A 35 -5.26 10.23 -11.57
N PHE A 36 -4.92 9.01 -11.17
CA PHE A 36 -4.06 8.75 -10.01
C PHE A 36 -2.66 9.34 -10.20
N ILE A 37 -2.03 9.12 -11.37
CA ILE A 37 -0.70 9.65 -11.69
C ILE A 37 -0.73 11.19 -11.68
N VAL A 38 -1.71 11.80 -12.35
CA VAL A 38 -1.86 13.25 -12.42
C VAL A 38 -2.06 13.84 -11.02
N ALA A 39 -2.94 13.26 -10.20
CA ALA A 39 -3.15 13.69 -8.82
C ALA A 39 -1.85 13.60 -8.00
N THR A 40 -1.13 12.48 -8.11
CA THR A 40 0.14 12.26 -7.42
C THR A 40 1.16 13.33 -7.81
N VAL A 41 1.34 13.58 -9.10
CA VAL A 41 2.29 14.59 -9.61
C VAL A 41 1.89 15.98 -9.14
N LEU A 42 0.62 16.37 -9.30
CA LEU A 42 0.14 17.70 -8.94
C LEU A 42 0.35 17.99 -7.45
N ILE A 43 -0.12 17.08 -6.57
CA ILE A 43 -0.05 17.27 -5.12
C ILE A 43 1.41 17.20 -4.65
N SER A 44 2.25 16.38 -5.28
CA SER A 44 3.67 16.28 -4.94
C SER A 44 4.46 17.53 -5.32
N LEU A 45 4.14 18.16 -6.45
CA LEU A 45 4.83 19.35 -6.93
C LEU A 45 4.59 20.58 -6.06
N LEU A 46 3.43 20.69 -5.40
CA LEU A 46 3.07 21.87 -4.61
C LEU A 46 4.13 22.24 -3.54
N PRO A 47 4.51 21.37 -2.58
CA PRO A 47 5.54 21.73 -1.60
C PRO A 47 6.94 21.78 -2.20
N ILE A 48 7.24 21.05 -3.27
CA ILE A 48 8.55 21.13 -3.94
C ILE A 48 8.74 22.54 -4.53
N LEU A 49 7.73 23.07 -5.21
CA LEU A 49 7.75 24.42 -5.73
C LEU A 49 7.71 25.45 -4.60
N HIS A 50 6.78 25.30 -3.64
CA HIS A 50 6.63 26.23 -2.51
C HIS A 50 7.89 26.34 -1.65
N ILE A 51 8.40 25.23 -1.15
CA ILE A 51 9.53 25.19 -0.22
C ILE A 51 10.85 25.29 -0.99
N GLY A 52 11.02 24.46 -2.03
CA GLY A 52 12.29 24.31 -2.74
C GLY A 52 12.61 25.42 -3.74
N VAL A 53 11.59 26.09 -4.29
CA VAL A 53 11.79 27.20 -5.25
C VAL A 53 11.45 28.52 -4.59
N PHE A 54 10.19 28.75 -4.19
CA PHE A 54 9.79 30.06 -3.67
C PHE A 54 10.51 30.41 -2.36
N TYR A 55 10.51 29.52 -1.37
CA TYR A 55 11.12 29.84 -0.07
C TYR A 55 12.65 29.81 -0.14
N ALA A 56 13.22 28.73 -0.68
CA ALA A 56 14.68 28.55 -0.71
C ALA A 56 15.41 29.51 -1.67
N LYS A 57 14.83 29.83 -2.84
CA LYS A 57 15.53 30.61 -3.87
C LYS A 57 15.11 32.06 -3.95
N ILE A 58 13.86 32.38 -3.59
CA ILE A 58 13.34 33.75 -3.73
C ILE A 58 13.30 34.46 -2.37
N TRP A 59 12.75 33.82 -1.34
CA TRP A 59 12.56 34.47 -0.03
C TRP A 59 13.78 34.47 0.88
N VAL A 60 14.55 33.37 0.91
CA VAL A 60 15.75 33.26 1.76
C VAL A 60 16.97 32.74 0.97
N PRO A 61 17.41 33.46 -0.08
CA PRO A 61 18.41 32.98 -1.03
C PRO A 61 19.80 32.73 -0.41
N GLN A 62 20.11 33.35 0.74
CA GLN A 62 21.42 33.31 1.39
C GLN A 62 21.44 32.48 2.69
N LYS A 63 20.55 31.49 2.83
CA LYS A 63 20.57 30.61 4.02
C LYS A 63 21.84 29.73 4.01
N GLY A 64 22.55 29.73 5.14
CA GLY A 64 23.77 28.93 5.31
C GLY A 64 23.50 27.41 5.31
N TYR A 65 24.54 26.64 4.97
CA TYR A 65 24.50 25.18 5.03
C TYR A 65 24.48 24.68 6.48
N ILE A 66 23.70 23.64 6.75
CA ILE A 66 23.66 22.97 8.05
C ILE A 66 24.63 21.81 8.05
N ASP A 67 25.61 21.87 8.95
CA ASP A 67 26.44 20.72 9.24
C ASP A 67 25.62 19.65 9.99
N LYS A 68 25.30 18.57 9.26
CA LYS A 68 24.57 17.41 9.79
C LYS A 68 25.34 16.67 10.90
N ARG A 69 26.64 16.88 11.07
CA ARG A 69 27.49 16.11 12.01
C ARG A 69 27.66 16.77 13.37
N THR A 70 27.54 18.09 13.45
CA THR A 70 27.90 18.87 14.64
C THR A 70 26.77 19.77 15.15
N CYS A 71 25.55 19.60 14.64
CA CYS A 71 24.43 20.46 15.02
C CYS A 71 24.11 20.32 16.52
N SER A 72 24.34 21.39 17.28
CA SER A 72 24.12 21.43 18.74
C SER A 72 22.85 22.18 19.14
N ASN A 73 22.48 23.23 18.40
CA ASN A 73 21.32 24.09 18.72
C ASN A 73 20.31 24.25 17.57
N THR A 74 20.70 24.04 16.31
CA THR A 74 19.78 24.08 15.15
C THR A 74 20.18 23.05 14.08
N CYS A 75 19.49 21.91 14.02
CA CYS A 75 19.66 20.91 12.94
C CYS A 75 18.72 21.17 11.74
N PHE A 76 18.19 22.39 11.66
CA PHE A 76 17.03 22.76 10.85
C PHE A 76 17.27 24.02 10.03
N ASP A 77 17.04 23.98 8.72
CA ASP A 77 17.46 25.04 7.79
C ASP A 77 16.63 26.31 7.86
N THR A 78 15.45 26.26 8.49
CA THR A 78 14.52 27.40 8.62
C THR A 78 14.00 27.96 7.32
N ILE A 79 14.32 27.34 6.19
CA ILE A 79 13.83 27.74 4.88
C ILE A 79 12.31 27.64 4.86
N PHE A 80 11.76 26.57 5.44
CA PHE A 80 10.31 26.36 5.57
C PHE A 80 9.57 27.51 6.28
N ARG A 81 10.26 28.34 7.08
CA ARG A 81 9.67 29.46 7.83
C ARG A 81 9.91 30.82 7.17
N GLY A 82 10.75 30.86 6.13
CA GLY A 82 11.13 32.11 5.49
C GLY A 82 12.00 33.00 6.39
N SER A 83 12.00 34.31 6.11
CA SER A 83 12.79 35.31 6.84
C SER A 83 12.27 35.64 8.24
N TYR A 84 11.12 35.10 8.64
CA TYR A 84 10.47 35.38 9.94
C TYR A 84 11.11 34.65 11.13
N GLU A 85 11.88 33.59 10.89
CA GLU A 85 12.56 32.86 11.97
C GLU A 85 13.83 33.62 12.36
N ASN A 86 13.71 34.52 13.34
CA ASN A 86 14.85 35.16 13.98
C ASN A 86 15.80 34.08 14.53
N PRO A 87 17.13 34.24 14.42
CA PRO A 87 18.13 33.26 14.87
C PRO A 87 18.19 33.03 16.40
N GLY A 88 17.17 33.47 17.14
CA GLY A 88 17.03 33.25 18.58
C GLY A 88 16.45 31.88 18.93
N ALA A 89 16.07 31.71 20.19
CA ALA A 89 15.49 30.47 20.69
C ALA A 89 14.22 30.07 19.90
N THR A 90 14.29 28.95 19.18
CA THR A 90 13.14 28.43 18.45
C THR A 90 12.19 27.73 19.43
N PRO A 91 10.90 28.11 19.48
CA PRO A 91 9.92 27.42 20.31
C PRO A 91 9.67 25.99 19.82
N TYR A 92 8.99 25.18 20.65
CA TYR A 92 8.62 23.80 20.32
C TYR A 92 7.85 23.71 19.00
N LYS A 93 8.16 22.71 18.18
CA LYS A 93 7.55 22.48 16.87
C LYS A 93 7.00 21.06 16.82
N HIS A 94 5.78 20.91 16.33
CA HIS A 94 5.14 19.59 16.21
C HIS A 94 5.69 18.77 15.03
N VAL A 95 6.05 19.41 13.91
CA VAL A 95 6.68 18.78 12.75
C VAL A 95 7.60 19.82 12.09
N TYR A 96 8.78 19.40 11.64
CA TYR A 96 9.71 20.28 10.93
C TYR A 96 10.48 19.54 9.84
N PHE A 97 10.69 20.20 8.71
CA PHE A 97 11.45 19.66 7.59
C PHE A 97 12.45 20.67 7.03
N ASN A 98 13.59 20.16 6.58
CA ASN A 98 14.56 20.93 5.80
C ASN A 98 14.15 20.94 4.32
N ALA A 99 14.46 21.99 3.58
CA ALA A 99 14.25 22.10 2.13
C ALA A 99 15.25 21.22 1.36
N THR A 100 15.19 19.90 1.57
CA THR A 100 16.08 18.90 0.98
C THR A 100 15.33 17.90 0.11
N TRP A 101 16.09 17.12 -0.66
CA TRP A 101 15.52 16.03 -1.44
C TRP A 101 14.83 14.96 -0.58
N GLN A 102 15.30 14.75 0.66
CA GLN A 102 14.67 13.78 1.56
C GLN A 102 13.25 14.21 1.94
N THR A 103 13.03 15.49 2.22
CA THR A 103 11.70 16.04 2.47
C THR A 103 10.78 15.90 1.25
N SER A 104 11.33 16.04 0.04
CA SER A 104 10.56 15.77 -1.19
C SER A 104 10.14 14.30 -1.27
N ARG A 105 11.03 13.35 -0.91
CA ARG A 105 10.72 11.92 -0.85
C ARG A 105 9.66 11.59 0.20
N ILE A 106 9.76 12.16 1.41
CA ILE A 106 8.75 12.02 2.47
C ILE A 106 7.38 12.44 1.95
N TRP A 107 7.32 13.60 1.29
CA TRP A 107 6.06 14.13 0.77
C TRP A 107 5.49 13.25 -0.34
N ILE A 108 6.26 12.91 -1.36
CA ILE A 108 5.82 12.04 -2.47
C ILE A 108 5.29 10.72 -1.92
N PHE A 109 6.03 10.09 -1.02
CA PHE A 109 5.65 8.82 -0.43
C PHE A 109 4.36 8.93 0.40
N THR A 110 4.21 10.00 1.18
CA THR A 110 2.98 10.28 1.96
C THR A 110 1.77 10.52 1.05
N VAL A 111 1.93 11.26 -0.04
CA VAL A 111 0.86 11.50 -1.02
C VAL A 111 0.42 10.19 -1.66
N VAL A 112 1.36 9.36 -2.12
CA VAL A 112 1.05 8.04 -2.70
C VAL A 112 0.29 7.17 -1.68
N PHE A 113 0.75 7.11 -0.44
CA PHE A 113 0.08 6.36 0.62
C PHE A 113 -1.37 6.82 0.85
N ILE A 114 -1.59 8.14 1.00
CA ILE A 114 -2.93 8.72 1.20
C ILE A 114 -3.84 8.44 0.01
N LEU A 115 -3.33 8.58 -1.23
CA LEU A 115 -4.13 8.33 -2.43
C LEU A 115 -4.50 6.85 -2.58
N LEU A 116 -3.60 5.92 -2.24
CA LEU A 116 -3.90 4.49 -2.23
C LEU A 116 -4.98 4.16 -1.18
N ALA A 117 -4.87 4.71 0.03
CA ALA A 117 -5.88 4.56 1.08
C ALA A 117 -7.24 5.18 0.67
N TYR A 118 -7.22 6.32 -0.02
CA TYR A 118 -8.43 6.93 -0.56
C TYR A 118 -9.11 6.02 -1.60
N GLU A 119 -8.36 5.48 -2.56
CA GLU A 119 -8.91 4.60 -3.60
C GLU A 119 -9.43 3.28 -3.02
N SER A 120 -8.77 2.70 -2.00
CA SER A 120 -9.28 1.50 -1.32
C SER A 120 -10.61 1.76 -0.60
N ILE A 121 -10.73 2.86 0.13
CA ILE A 121 -11.98 3.25 0.82
C ILE A 121 -13.08 3.57 -0.19
N LYS A 122 -12.77 4.32 -1.24
CA LYS A 122 -13.69 4.64 -2.34
C LYS A 122 -14.22 3.38 -3.02
N TYR A 123 -13.41 2.34 -3.15
CA TYR A 123 -13.84 1.04 -3.65
C TYR A 123 -14.74 0.30 -2.66
N LEU A 124 -14.44 0.34 -1.36
CA LEU A 124 -15.18 -0.37 -0.31
C LEU A 124 -16.57 0.23 -0.01
N ILE A 125 -16.71 1.56 0.00
CA ILE A 125 -17.97 2.24 0.36
C ILE A 125 -19.18 1.74 -0.46
N PRO A 126 -19.13 1.67 -1.81
CA PRO A 126 -20.24 1.14 -2.60
C PRO A 126 -20.53 -0.34 -2.31
N LEU A 127 -19.51 -1.15 -2.01
CA LEU A 127 -19.70 -2.56 -1.66
C LEU A 127 -20.44 -2.73 -0.33
N MET A 128 -20.07 -1.90 0.67
CA MET A 128 -20.75 -1.84 1.96
C MET A 128 -22.22 -1.41 1.78
N ARG A 129 -22.46 -0.31 1.06
CA ARG A 129 -23.82 0.22 0.81
C ARG A 129 -24.72 -0.79 0.10
N ARG A 130 -24.17 -1.55 -0.85
CA ARG A 130 -24.91 -2.58 -1.62
C ARG A 130 -24.99 -3.94 -0.93
N ARG A 131 -24.44 -4.08 0.29
CA ARG A 131 -24.32 -5.36 1.02
C ARG A 131 -23.64 -6.48 0.20
N LYS A 132 -22.74 -6.10 -0.71
CA LYS A 132 -21.96 -7.04 -1.55
C LYS A 132 -20.57 -7.33 -0.96
N LEU A 133 -20.33 -6.90 0.27
CA LEU A 133 -19.08 -7.08 0.98
C LEU A 133 -18.94 -8.51 1.54
N ARG A 134 -17.79 -9.14 1.28
CA ARG A 134 -17.37 -10.38 1.92
C ARG A 134 -16.66 -10.03 3.23
N THR A 135 -17.36 -10.17 4.35
CA THR A 135 -16.92 -9.70 5.68
C THR A 135 -15.57 -10.27 6.08
N SER A 136 -15.31 -11.55 5.82
CA SER A 136 -14.05 -12.21 6.17
C SER A 136 -12.83 -11.56 5.48
N MET A 137 -12.94 -11.19 4.21
CA MET A 137 -11.88 -10.46 3.49
C MET A 137 -11.78 -9.00 3.91
N PHE A 138 -12.91 -8.39 4.28
CA PHE A 138 -12.89 -7.05 4.85
C PHE A 138 -12.19 -7.00 6.22
N CYS A 139 -12.37 -8.02 7.07
CA CYS A 139 -11.64 -8.12 8.34
C CYS A 139 -10.12 -8.23 8.10
N LEU A 140 -9.69 -8.99 7.09
CA LEU A 140 -8.28 -9.05 6.70
C LEU A 140 -7.75 -7.67 6.29
N TYR A 141 -8.50 -6.95 5.45
CA TYR A 141 -8.15 -5.57 5.07
C TYR A 141 -8.01 -4.65 6.30
N LEU A 142 -8.92 -4.74 7.28
CA LEU A 142 -8.86 -3.91 8.48
C LEU A 142 -7.66 -4.21 9.36
N VAL A 143 -7.37 -5.50 9.60
CA VAL A 143 -6.19 -5.89 10.38
C VAL A 143 -4.90 -5.45 9.69
N ASN A 144 -4.89 -5.40 8.35
CA ASN A 144 -3.73 -4.96 7.59
C ASN A 144 -3.49 -3.44 7.61
N LEU A 145 -4.40 -2.64 8.16
CA LEU A 145 -4.18 -1.19 8.29
C LEU A 145 -2.98 -0.89 9.19
N TYR A 146 -2.73 -1.72 10.22
CA TYR A 146 -1.60 -1.53 11.11
C TYR A 146 -0.25 -1.71 10.41
N PRO A 147 0.04 -2.84 9.72
CA PRO A 147 1.27 -2.98 8.93
C PRO A 147 1.48 -1.85 7.91
N HIS A 148 0.44 -1.47 7.16
CA HIS A 148 0.54 -0.36 6.20
C HIS A 148 0.89 0.97 6.86
N TYR A 149 0.24 1.29 7.97
CA TYR A 149 0.54 2.50 8.74
C TYR A 149 1.96 2.46 9.33
N TYR A 150 2.36 1.33 9.90
CA TYR A 150 3.70 1.14 10.46
C TYR A 150 4.78 1.30 9.39
N SER A 151 4.57 0.72 8.20
CA SER A 151 5.46 0.92 7.05
C SER A 151 5.54 2.39 6.68
N TRP A 152 4.39 3.09 6.57
CA TRP A 152 4.42 4.51 6.24
C TRP A 152 5.20 5.35 7.25
N TRP A 153 4.94 5.14 8.54
CA TRP A 153 5.65 5.82 9.62
C TRP A 153 7.15 5.53 9.60
N SER A 154 7.53 4.29 9.33
CA SER A 154 8.94 3.90 9.26
C SER A 154 9.67 4.57 8.10
N TYR A 155 9.08 4.63 6.90
CA TYR A 155 9.69 5.37 5.78
C TYR A 155 9.78 6.86 6.05
N PHE A 156 8.74 7.44 6.68
CA PHE A 156 8.78 8.82 7.11
C PHE A 156 10.00 9.07 8.00
N SER A 157 10.23 8.22 9.02
CA SER A 157 11.40 8.31 9.89
C SER A 157 12.72 8.06 9.15
N TYR A 158 12.83 7.04 8.29
CA TYR A 158 14.06 6.74 7.54
C TYR A 158 14.54 7.91 6.70
N TYR A 159 13.62 8.55 5.97
CA TYR A 159 13.97 9.73 5.19
C TYR A 159 14.23 10.96 6.06
N ASN A 160 13.53 11.12 7.19
CA ASN A 160 13.74 12.25 8.08
C ASN A 160 15.08 12.19 8.82
N GLU A 161 15.53 10.99 9.18
CA GLU A 161 16.77 10.73 9.90
C GLU A 161 17.95 10.44 8.95
N ASP A 162 17.71 10.34 7.64
CA ASP A 162 18.69 9.92 6.62
C ASP A 162 19.34 8.56 6.96
N PHE A 163 18.56 7.67 7.59
CA PHE A 163 18.97 6.37 8.11
C PHE A 163 18.26 5.23 7.36
N TYR A 164 19.04 4.28 6.81
CA TYR A 164 18.50 3.28 5.85
C TYR A 164 18.85 1.83 6.16
N ASN A 165 19.33 1.49 7.37
CA ASN A 165 19.83 0.13 7.65
C ASN A 165 18.77 -0.96 7.40
N TYR A 166 17.48 -0.66 7.61
CA TYR A 166 16.38 -1.60 7.40
C TYR A 166 15.54 -1.31 6.15
N PHE A 167 15.94 -0.33 5.34
CA PHE A 167 15.12 0.16 4.24
C PHE A 167 14.84 -0.92 3.21
N LYS A 168 15.86 -1.68 2.80
CA LYS A 168 15.74 -2.71 1.76
C LYS A 168 14.78 -3.84 2.18
N HIS A 169 14.99 -4.37 3.37
CA HIS A 169 14.15 -5.42 3.95
C HIS A 169 12.70 -4.94 4.09
N HIS A 170 12.48 -3.75 4.67
CA HIS A 170 11.16 -3.17 4.83
C HIS A 170 10.48 -2.92 3.47
N PHE A 171 11.24 -2.48 2.45
CA PHE A 171 10.72 -2.25 1.10
C PHE A 171 10.17 -3.49 0.45
N MET A 172 10.86 -4.63 0.60
CA MET A 172 10.34 -5.91 0.13
C MET A 172 8.98 -6.22 0.76
N PHE A 173 8.89 -6.15 2.10
CA PHE A 173 7.65 -6.41 2.84
C PHE A 173 6.53 -5.46 2.42
N THR A 174 6.79 -4.17 2.29
CA THR A 174 5.76 -3.20 1.87
C THR A 174 5.22 -3.50 0.48
N VAL A 175 6.08 -3.85 -0.48
CA VAL A 175 5.64 -4.16 -1.85
C VAL A 175 4.79 -5.44 -1.87
N THR A 176 5.23 -6.50 -1.21
CA THR A 176 4.49 -7.76 -1.13
C THR A 176 3.17 -7.58 -0.37
N GLU A 177 3.15 -6.78 0.69
CA GLU A 177 1.95 -6.46 1.46
C GLU A 177 0.90 -5.68 0.63
N ILE A 178 1.34 -4.73 -0.20
CA ILE A 178 0.46 -4.02 -1.13
C ILE A 178 -0.15 -4.99 -2.15
N ILE A 179 0.63 -5.95 -2.67
CA ILE A 179 0.13 -6.97 -3.60
C ILE A 179 -0.93 -7.83 -2.91
N ALA A 180 -0.64 -8.36 -1.72
CA ALA A 180 -1.60 -9.16 -0.95
C ALA A 180 -2.88 -8.37 -0.67
N THR A 181 -2.75 -7.10 -0.28
CA THR A 181 -3.87 -6.19 -0.02
C THR A 181 -4.73 -5.94 -1.25
N CYS A 182 -4.12 -5.75 -2.42
CA CYS A 182 -4.84 -5.61 -3.68
C CYS A 182 -5.71 -6.84 -3.98
N ILE A 183 -5.18 -8.05 -3.73
CA ILE A 183 -5.91 -9.31 -3.92
C ILE A 183 -7.03 -9.43 -2.87
N VAL A 184 -6.76 -9.11 -1.60
CA VAL A 184 -7.77 -9.09 -0.53
C VAL A 184 -8.91 -8.11 -0.86
N LEU A 185 -8.59 -6.89 -1.31
CA LEU A 185 -9.56 -5.89 -1.76
C LEU A 185 -10.38 -6.41 -2.95
N ASN A 186 -9.76 -7.09 -3.92
CA ASN A 186 -10.50 -7.74 -4.99
C ASN A 186 -11.49 -8.78 -4.41
N LEU A 187 -11.06 -9.60 -3.45
CA LEU A 187 -11.88 -10.62 -2.79
C LEU A 187 -12.89 -10.05 -1.77
N CYS A 188 -12.83 -8.76 -1.41
CA CYS A 188 -13.87 -8.11 -0.61
C CYS A 188 -15.23 -8.05 -1.33
N ASN A 189 -15.25 -8.12 -2.67
CA ASN A 189 -16.50 -8.16 -3.42
C ASN A 189 -17.00 -9.60 -3.56
N ARG A 190 -18.19 -9.90 -3.06
CA ARG A 190 -18.81 -11.24 -3.15
C ARG A 190 -19.01 -11.72 -4.59
N LYS A 191 -19.08 -10.81 -5.57
CA LYS A 191 -19.15 -11.18 -7.00
C LYS A 191 -17.85 -11.81 -7.50
N ASN A 192 -16.72 -11.51 -6.88
CA ASN A 192 -15.44 -12.07 -7.27
C ASN A 192 -15.27 -13.43 -6.62
N GLU A 193 -15.11 -14.46 -7.44
CA GLU A 193 -14.91 -15.83 -6.97
C GLU A 193 -13.61 -15.99 -6.18
N VAL A 194 -13.68 -16.84 -5.17
CA VAL A 194 -12.51 -17.31 -4.42
C VAL A 194 -11.89 -18.45 -5.22
N VAL A 195 -10.86 -18.11 -5.97
CA VAL A 195 -10.07 -19.04 -6.79
C VAL A 195 -8.74 -19.33 -6.13
N SER A 196 -8.19 -20.52 -6.37
CA SER A 196 -6.97 -21.05 -5.76
C SER A 196 -5.79 -20.09 -5.88
N TRP A 197 -5.46 -19.61 -7.08
CA TRP A 197 -4.28 -18.76 -7.30
C TRP A 197 -4.29 -17.47 -6.46
N LYS A 198 -5.46 -16.84 -6.23
CA LYS A 198 -5.57 -15.62 -5.41
C LYS A 198 -5.30 -15.93 -3.94
N VAL A 199 -5.88 -17.03 -3.46
CA VAL A 199 -5.70 -17.50 -2.08
C VAL A 199 -4.24 -17.87 -1.86
N LEU A 200 -3.69 -18.66 -2.77
CA LEU A 200 -2.32 -19.13 -2.74
C LEU A 200 -1.31 -17.97 -2.81
N ALA A 201 -1.54 -16.94 -3.63
CA ALA A 201 -0.70 -15.74 -3.64
C ALA A 201 -0.70 -15.00 -2.29
N ILE A 202 -1.87 -14.79 -1.67
CA ILE A 202 -1.97 -14.18 -0.33
C ILE A 202 -1.21 -15.04 0.68
N VAL A 203 -1.48 -16.36 0.70
CA VAL A 203 -0.84 -17.30 1.63
C VAL A 203 0.67 -17.28 1.44
N SER A 204 1.19 -17.35 0.22
CA SER A 204 2.64 -17.38 -0.04
C SER A 204 3.35 -16.12 0.44
N ILE A 205 2.76 -14.94 0.21
CA ILE A 205 3.33 -13.67 0.69
C ILE A 205 3.40 -13.66 2.21
N ASN A 206 2.29 -13.99 2.87
CA ASN A 206 2.21 -13.89 4.34
C ASN A 206 3.00 -15.00 5.03
N LEU A 207 3.09 -16.20 4.44
CA LEU A 207 3.97 -17.26 4.95
C LEU A 207 5.44 -16.85 4.84
N MET A 208 5.82 -16.18 3.74
CA MET A 208 7.16 -15.63 3.59
C MET A 208 7.46 -14.58 4.66
N HIS A 209 6.52 -13.67 4.94
CA HIS A 209 6.67 -12.69 6.03
C HIS A 209 6.87 -13.38 7.39
N ILE A 210 6.01 -14.35 7.73
CA ILE A 210 6.12 -15.12 8.98
C ILE A 210 7.49 -15.79 9.11
N LEU A 211 7.98 -16.43 8.05
CA LEU A 211 9.27 -17.11 8.07
C LEU A 211 10.43 -16.12 8.24
N VAL A 212 10.44 -15.03 7.47
CA VAL A 212 11.52 -14.04 7.52
C VAL A 212 11.52 -13.30 8.87
N SER A 213 10.37 -12.76 9.30
CA SER A 213 10.24 -12.09 10.60
C SER A 213 10.46 -13.04 11.77
N GLY A 214 10.04 -14.30 11.63
CA GLY A 214 10.28 -15.39 12.58
C GLY A 214 11.77 -15.65 12.81
N LEU A 215 12.54 -15.79 11.73
CA LEU A 215 13.97 -16.06 11.77
C LEU A 215 14.80 -14.87 12.25
N ASP A 216 14.34 -13.65 12.02
CA ASP A 216 15.10 -12.44 12.32
C ASP A 216 14.85 -11.92 13.75
N GLN A 217 13.64 -11.43 14.03
CA GLN A 217 13.36 -10.62 15.22
C GLN A 217 12.29 -11.20 16.13
N PHE A 218 11.28 -11.89 15.58
CA PHE A 218 10.11 -12.31 16.37
C PHE A 218 10.46 -13.35 17.43
N VAL A 219 11.24 -14.37 17.10
CA VAL A 219 11.62 -15.41 18.06
C VAL A 219 12.48 -14.83 19.19
N SER A 220 13.45 -13.97 18.87
CA SER A 220 14.35 -13.39 19.85
C SER A 220 13.62 -12.38 20.76
N HIS A 221 12.80 -11.50 20.18
CA HIS A 221 12.13 -10.46 20.95
C HIS A 221 10.96 -10.99 21.78
N VAL A 222 10.09 -11.79 21.15
CA VAL A 222 8.82 -12.23 21.77
C VAL A 222 8.98 -13.56 22.50
N LEU A 223 9.49 -14.59 21.82
CA LEU A 223 9.53 -15.95 22.42
C LEU A 223 10.67 -16.12 23.41
N GLN A 224 11.84 -15.54 23.15
CA GLN A 224 12.98 -15.56 24.07
C GLN A 224 12.95 -14.41 25.09
N GLY A 225 11.99 -13.48 24.98
CA GLY A 225 11.83 -12.36 25.91
C GLY A 225 12.99 -11.35 25.91
N LYS A 226 13.79 -11.29 24.84
CA LYS A 226 14.95 -10.36 24.75
C LYS A 226 14.58 -8.99 24.19
N GLY A 227 13.33 -8.81 23.74
CA GLY A 227 12.85 -7.57 23.15
C GLY A 227 12.39 -6.58 24.21
N THR A 228 12.57 -5.28 23.95
CA THR A 228 11.88 -4.23 24.70
C THR A 228 10.37 -4.30 24.49
N ASN A 229 9.57 -3.73 25.40
CA ASN A 229 8.11 -3.72 25.30
C ASN A 229 7.61 -3.22 23.93
N PHE A 230 8.25 -2.19 23.38
CA PHE A 230 7.91 -1.67 22.05
C PHE A 230 8.21 -2.66 20.93
N GLN A 231 9.40 -3.28 20.94
CA GLN A 231 9.79 -4.28 19.93
C GLN A 231 8.86 -5.48 19.95
N SER A 232 8.54 -6.00 21.13
CA SER A 232 7.63 -7.13 21.28
C SER A 232 6.21 -6.79 20.83
N ALA A 233 5.69 -5.61 21.18
CA ALA A 233 4.36 -5.17 20.74
C ALA A 233 4.28 -4.98 19.22
N ARG A 234 5.32 -4.39 18.61
CA ARG A 234 5.45 -4.24 17.16
C ARG A 234 5.45 -5.61 16.48
N ASP A 235 6.28 -6.53 16.95
CA ASP A 235 6.46 -7.84 16.32
C ASP A 235 5.18 -8.68 16.40
N ILE A 236 4.43 -8.58 17.50
CA ILE A 236 3.08 -9.14 17.62
C ILE A 236 2.11 -8.46 16.64
N GLY A 237 2.14 -7.13 16.58
CA GLY A 237 1.26 -6.34 15.70
C GLY A 237 1.47 -6.61 14.22
N LEU A 238 2.66 -7.04 13.80
CA LEU A 238 2.97 -7.45 12.42
C LEU A 238 2.64 -8.94 12.17
N MET A 239 2.94 -9.82 13.14
CA MET A 239 2.73 -11.27 12.99
C MET A 239 1.25 -11.69 12.97
N ILE A 240 0.39 -11.00 13.74
CA ILE A 240 -1.06 -11.29 13.78
C ILE A 240 -1.71 -11.11 12.40
N PRO A 241 -1.56 -9.95 11.70
CA PRO A 241 -2.01 -9.78 10.33
C PRO A 241 -1.57 -10.91 9.41
N ASP A 242 -0.27 -11.22 9.37
CA ASP A 242 0.25 -12.26 8.47
C ASP A 242 -0.41 -13.63 8.73
N SER A 243 -0.52 -14.00 10.01
CA SER A 243 -1.13 -15.26 10.43
C SER A 243 -2.60 -15.35 10.00
N LEU A 244 -3.36 -14.27 10.15
CA LEU A 244 -4.76 -14.23 9.74
C LEU A 244 -4.91 -14.30 8.21
N HIS A 245 -4.01 -13.67 7.46
CA HIS A 245 -3.96 -13.73 6.00
C HIS A 245 -3.55 -15.11 5.46
N VAL A 246 -2.98 -15.98 6.29
CA VAL A 246 -2.82 -17.40 5.95
C VAL A 246 -4.10 -18.17 6.27
N ILE A 247 -4.62 -18.05 7.49
CA ILE A 247 -5.72 -18.88 8.00
C ILE A 247 -7.04 -18.60 7.26
N ILE A 248 -7.45 -17.33 7.15
CA ILE A 248 -8.77 -16.96 6.65
C ILE A 248 -8.94 -17.28 5.15
N PRO A 249 -7.96 -17.01 4.26
CA PRO A 249 -8.08 -17.36 2.84
C PRO A 249 -8.10 -18.87 2.61
N ILE A 250 -7.30 -19.66 3.34
CA ILE A 250 -7.32 -21.13 3.27
C ILE A 250 -8.70 -21.65 3.70
N TRP A 251 -9.22 -21.15 4.82
CA TRP A 251 -10.56 -21.51 5.29
C TRP A 251 -11.65 -21.17 4.26
N GLN A 252 -11.56 -20.01 3.59
CA GLN A 252 -12.51 -19.66 2.52
C GLN A 252 -12.40 -20.58 1.31
N LEU A 253 -11.19 -20.97 0.91
CA LEU A 253 -10.98 -21.90 -0.20
C LEU A 253 -11.56 -23.29 0.14
N PHE A 254 -11.34 -23.76 1.38
CA PHE A 254 -11.93 -25.00 1.87
C PHE A 254 -13.46 -24.95 1.87
N MET A 255 -14.06 -23.86 2.36
CA MET A 255 -15.51 -23.69 2.32
C MET A 255 -16.05 -23.62 0.88
N SER A 256 -15.30 -23.02 -0.04
CA SER A 256 -15.63 -23.01 -1.47
C SER A 256 -15.62 -24.43 -2.07
N ALA A 257 -14.61 -25.24 -1.72
CA ALA A 257 -14.52 -26.64 -2.13
C ALA A 257 -15.72 -27.46 -1.62
N LYS A 258 -16.01 -27.33 -0.33
CA LYS A 258 -17.15 -28.01 0.31
C LYS A 258 -18.48 -27.64 -0.35
N ASN A 259 -18.70 -26.36 -0.64
CA ASN A 259 -19.93 -25.90 -1.28
C ASN A 259 -20.07 -26.35 -2.74
N ARG A 260 -18.96 -26.66 -3.41
CA ARG A 260 -18.92 -27.20 -4.78
C ARG A 260 -18.87 -28.73 -4.81
N GLU A 261 -18.86 -29.39 -3.64
CA GLU A 261 -18.71 -30.84 -3.49
C GLU A 261 -17.46 -31.42 -4.17
N VAL A 262 -16.41 -30.61 -4.28
CA VAL A 262 -15.11 -31.01 -4.87
C VAL A 262 -14.02 -31.12 -3.81
N ARG A 263 -13.00 -31.91 -4.09
CA ARG A 263 -11.83 -32.00 -3.20
C ARG A 263 -10.97 -30.75 -3.35
N LEU A 264 -10.27 -30.35 -2.28
CA LEU A 264 -9.37 -29.18 -2.32
C LEU A 264 -8.29 -29.32 -3.42
N ASN A 265 -7.79 -30.54 -3.61
CA ASN A 265 -6.78 -30.85 -4.63
C ASN A 265 -7.31 -30.71 -6.06
N GLU A 266 -8.63 -30.72 -6.26
CA GLU A 266 -9.25 -30.49 -7.58
C GLU A 266 -9.40 -28.99 -7.87
N LEU A 267 -9.39 -28.14 -6.83
CA LEU A 267 -9.38 -26.68 -6.98
C LEU A 267 -7.97 -26.11 -7.18
N CYS A 268 -6.95 -26.74 -6.58
CA CYS A 268 -5.58 -26.25 -6.64
C CYS A 268 -4.81 -26.93 -7.78
N ASN A 269 -4.32 -26.15 -8.72
CA ASN A 269 -3.46 -26.69 -9.78
C ASN A 269 -2.08 -27.03 -9.22
N ARG A 270 -1.46 -28.12 -9.71
CA ARG A 270 -0.11 -28.52 -9.30
C ARG A 270 0.92 -27.43 -9.55
N GLU A 271 0.79 -26.72 -10.66
CA GLU A 271 1.65 -25.58 -11.02
C GLU A 271 1.56 -24.44 -10.00
N GLU A 272 0.35 -24.11 -9.53
CA GLU A 272 0.15 -23.08 -8.51
C GLU A 272 0.84 -23.45 -7.19
N ILE A 273 0.73 -24.72 -6.76
CA ILE A 273 1.39 -25.21 -5.54
C ILE A 273 2.92 -25.14 -5.68
N ILE A 274 3.46 -25.55 -6.83
CA ILE A 274 4.89 -25.46 -7.10
C ILE A 274 5.35 -24.01 -7.06
N MET A 275 4.62 -23.10 -7.71
CA MET A 275 4.93 -21.67 -7.71
C MET A 275 4.91 -21.08 -6.29
N CYS A 276 3.97 -21.51 -5.44
CA CYS A 276 3.94 -21.11 -4.03
C CYS A 276 5.20 -21.54 -3.28
N ILE A 277 5.61 -22.80 -3.42
CA ILE A 277 6.79 -23.34 -2.74
C ILE A 277 8.05 -22.61 -3.20
N VAL A 278 8.18 -22.40 -4.52
CA VAL A 278 9.31 -21.68 -5.12
C VAL A 278 9.34 -20.23 -4.63
N PHE A 279 8.20 -19.54 -4.66
CA PHE A 279 8.09 -18.16 -4.20
C PHE A 279 8.50 -18.02 -2.72
N ILE A 280 7.93 -18.84 -1.84
CA ILE A 280 8.24 -18.82 -0.41
C ILE A 280 9.74 -19.07 -0.20
N SER A 281 10.29 -20.10 -0.84
CA SER A 281 11.70 -20.48 -0.65
C SER A 281 12.66 -19.38 -1.11
N ILE A 282 12.44 -18.84 -2.30
CA ILE A 282 13.31 -17.80 -2.88
C ILE A 282 13.20 -16.50 -2.08
N PHE A 283 11.99 -16.02 -1.79
CA PHE A 283 11.82 -14.74 -1.10
C PHE A 283 12.17 -14.83 0.38
N THR A 284 12.04 -15.98 1.03
CA THR A 284 12.58 -16.17 2.39
C THR A 284 14.12 -16.13 2.39
N LEU A 285 14.77 -16.72 1.39
CA LEU A 285 16.23 -16.64 1.26
C LEU A 285 16.69 -15.20 0.99
N ILE A 286 16.04 -14.51 0.05
CA ILE A 286 16.31 -13.10 -0.25
C ILE A 286 16.11 -12.23 0.99
N GLY A 287 14.98 -12.39 1.69
CA GLY A 287 14.67 -11.65 2.91
C GLY A 287 15.69 -11.85 4.02
N ARG A 288 16.34 -13.02 4.10
CA ARG A 288 17.40 -13.30 5.07
C ARG A 288 18.74 -12.65 4.69
N ILE A 289 19.03 -12.48 3.40
CA ILE A 289 20.31 -11.96 2.91
C ILE A 289 20.33 -10.42 2.88
N MET A 290 19.16 -9.80 2.67
CA MET A 290 18.99 -8.34 2.56
C MET A 290 19.05 -7.62 3.90
#